data_AF-A0AAV4UMJ7-F1
#
_entry.id   AF-A0AAV4UMJ7-F1
#
_cell.length_a   1.000
_cell.length_b   1.000
_cell.length_c   1.000
_cell.angle_alpha   90.00
_cell.angle_beta   90.00
_cell.angle_gamma   90.00
#
_symmetry.space_group_name_H-M   'P 1'
#
loop_
_entity.id
_entity.type
_entity.pdbx_description
1 polymer ?
#
loop_
_entity_poly.entity_id
_entity_poly.type
_entity_poly.pdbx_seq_one_letter_code
_entity_poly.pdbx_strand_id
1 'polypeptide(L)'
;MAPTIVLSSSVIKRNLFYLQQQLAAALNNSSVVVKFICIINVIFYFLSFSETAVRILCVTPGFIIPPNFWVWTAFTHCYLETRIWLLLVDIITVGLCGKLLEPLWGAMEMLTFFALVNTSVAFLSVMFYIVIFTITSDPRYLFSVQIYGLAGYCAAVSVAVKQIMPDHVLLSLPCGKIRNRNVPLIVLLTSIILWPIGVIKGTYPIMFTAGLLSSWVYLRFYQHHSNGTAGDIADGFTLA
;
A
#
# COMPACT_ATOMS: atom_id res chain seq x y z
N MET A 1 -43.18 -7.43 6.45
CA MET A 1 -42.55 -8.22 5.36
C MET A 1 -41.51 -7.34 4.69
N ALA A 2 -40.22 -7.60 4.90
CA ALA A 2 -39.15 -6.89 4.20
C ALA A 2 -39.02 -7.45 2.76
N PRO A 3 -38.90 -6.61 1.72
CA PRO A 3 -38.78 -7.09 0.36
C PRO A 3 -37.42 -7.76 0.16
N THR A 4 -37.42 -9.04 -0.22
CA THR A 4 -36.24 -9.75 -0.68
C THR A 4 -35.81 -9.17 -2.03
N ILE A 5 -34.69 -8.43 -2.04
CA ILE A 5 -34.07 -7.94 -3.27
C ILE A 5 -33.49 -9.14 -4.02
N VAL A 6 -34.25 -9.70 -4.96
CA VAL A 6 -33.76 -10.72 -5.88
C VAL A 6 -32.98 -10.00 -6.98
N LEU A 7 -31.67 -9.87 -6.81
CA LEU A 7 -30.77 -9.39 -7.85
C LEU A 7 -30.82 -10.36 -9.04
N SER A 8 -31.46 -9.96 -10.13
CA SER A 8 -31.51 -10.75 -11.37
C SER A 8 -30.09 -11.01 -11.90
N SER A 9 -29.81 -12.26 -12.27
CA SER A 9 -28.53 -12.69 -12.85
C SER A 9 -28.13 -11.88 -14.10
N SER A 10 -29.11 -11.33 -14.83
CA SER A 10 -28.88 -10.45 -15.98
C SER A 10 -28.32 -9.08 -15.58
N VAL A 11 -28.76 -8.53 -14.45
CA VAL A 11 -28.26 -7.25 -13.92
C VAL A 11 -26.83 -7.41 -13.41
N ILE A 12 -26.53 -8.53 -12.74
CA ILE A 12 -25.17 -8.86 -12.28
C ILE A 12 -24.22 -9.01 -13.47
N LYS A 13 -24.60 -9.77 -14.50
CA LYS A 13 -23.78 -9.96 -15.71
C LYS A 13 -23.53 -8.65 -16.45
N ARG A 14 -24.55 -7.79 -16.60
CA ARG A 14 -24.41 -6.49 -17.24
C ARG A 14 -23.48 -5.55 -16.46
N ASN A 15 -23.63 -5.50 -15.13
CA ASN A 15 -22.77 -4.67 -14.29
C ASN A 15 -21.33 -5.20 -14.29
N LEU A 16 -21.12 -6.52 -14.30
CA LEU A 16 -19.80 -7.12 -14.43
C LEU A 16 -19.13 -6.75 -15.75
N PHE A 17 -19.86 -6.84 -16.87
CA PHE A 17 -19.33 -6.46 -18.18
C PHE A 17 -19.00 -4.97 -18.27
N TYR A 18 -19.86 -4.13 -17.70
CA TYR A 18 -19.61 -2.69 -17.60
C TYR A 18 -18.36 -2.37 -16.75
N LEU A 19 -18.21 -3.03 -15.60
CA LEU A 19 -17.02 -2.90 -14.75
C LEU A 19 -15.76 -3.38 -15.50
N GLN A 20 -15.84 -4.50 -16.21
CA GLN A 20 -14.74 -5.00 -17.05
C GLN A 20 -14.36 -4.00 -18.13
N GLN A 21 -15.33 -3.40 -18.83
CA GLN A 21 -15.07 -2.36 -19.83
C GLN A 21 -14.44 -1.11 -19.22
N GLN A 22 -14.95 -0.63 -18.09
CA GLN A 22 -14.37 0.53 -17.40
C GLN A 22 -12.96 0.26 -16.90
N LEU A 23 -12.71 -0.93 -16.37
CA LEU A 23 -11.40 -1.33 -15.86
C LEU A 23 -10.41 -1.54 -17.01
N ALA A 24 -10.83 -2.13 -18.12
CA ALA A 24 -10.02 -2.25 -19.33
C ALA A 24 -9.71 -0.89 -19.96
N ALA A 25 -10.67 0.02 -20.03
CA ALA A 25 -10.45 1.39 -20.51
C ALA A 25 -9.51 2.17 -19.59
N ALA A 26 -9.66 2.02 -18.26
CA ALA A 26 -8.75 2.61 -17.28
C ALA A 26 -7.33 2.06 -17.40
N LEU A 27 -7.18 0.75 -17.66
CA LEU A 27 -5.89 0.12 -17.87
C LEU A 27 -5.25 0.50 -19.20
N ASN A 28 -6.02 0.65 -20.28
CA ASN A 28 -5.47 1.08 -21.57
C ASN A 28 -4.97 2.52 -21.52
N ASN A 29 -5.71 3.40 -20.83
CA ASN A 29 -5.34 4.80 -20.65
C ASN A 29 -4.32 5.02 -19.52
N SER A 30 -3.90 3.99 -18.80
CA SER A 30 -2.87 4.14 -17.77
C SER A 30 -1.48 4.21 -18.40
N SER A 31 -0.57 4.82 -17.65
CA SER A 31 0.81 5.01 -18.09
C SER A 31 1.59 3.71 -18.18
N VAL A 32 2.73 3.79 -18.86
CA VAL A 32 3.69 2.68 -18.98
C VAL A 32 4.19 2.25 -17.60
N VAL A 33 4.40 3.19 -16.68
CA VAL A 33 4.88 2.92 -15.32
C VAL A 33 3.86 2.09 -14.53
N VAL A 34 2.58 2.47 -14.55
CA VAL A 34 1.50 1.74 -13.89
C VAL A 34 1.37 0.33 -14.45
N LYS A 35 1.37 0.20 -15.79
CA LYS A 35 1.30 -1.10 -16.46
C LYS A 35 2.47 -1.99 -16.05
N PHE A 36 3.68 -1.44 -16.03
CA PHE A 36 4.88 -2.15 -15.62
C PHE A 36 4.79 -2.68 -14.18
N ILE A 37 4.42 -1.82 -13.22
CA ILE A 37 4.26 -2.24 -11.81
C ILE A 37 3.18 -3.33 -11.68
N CYS A 38 2.02 -3.16 -12.32
CA CYS A 38 0.94 -4.14 -12.27
C CYS A 38 1.36 -5.49 -12.88
N ILE A 39 2.06 -5.49 -14.02
CA ILE A 39 2.57 -6.71 -14.65
C ILE A 39 3.56 -7.42 -13.73
N ILE A 40 4.48 -6.68 -13.09
CA ILE A 40 5.43 -7.25 -12.14
C ILE A 40 4.71 -7.86 -10.93
N ASN A 41 3.73 -7.16 -10.35
CA ASN A 41 2.93 -7.72 -9.23
C ASN A 41 2.26 -9.04 -9.62
N VAL A 42 1.72 -9.15 -10.84
CA VAL A 42 1.11 -10.39 -11.33
C VAL A 42 2.15 -11.50 -11.49
N ILE A 43 3.34 -11.20 -12.03
CA ILE A 43 4.43 -12.18 -12.15
C ILE A 43 4.87 -12.67 -10.77
N PHE A 44 5.06 -11.75 -9.82
CA PHE A 44 5.48 -12.06 -8.46
C PHE A 44 4.40 -12.83 -7.68
N TYR A 45 3.12 -12.57 -7.94
CA TYR A 45 2.02 -13.39 -7.42
C TYR A 45 2.14 -14.85 -7.87
N PHE A 46 2.48 -15.11 -9.14
CA PHE A 46 2.74 -16.48 -9.59
C PHE A 46 4.01 -17.07 -8.97
N LEU A 47 5.05 -16.27 -8.75
CA LEU A 47 6.25 -16.71 -8.01
C LEU A 47 5.92 -17.06 -6.55
N SER A 48 4.89 -16.44 -5.95
CA SER A 48 4.50 -16.68 -4.56
C SER A 48 4.06 -18.13 -4.27
N PHE A 49 3.70 -18.91 -5.30
CA PHE A 49 3.39 -20.33 -5.15
C PHE A 49 4.63 -21.19 -4.81
N SER A 50 5.83 -20.68 -5.04
CA SER A 50 7.08 -21.34 -4.63
C SER A 50 7.57 -20.79 -3.29
N GLU A 51 7.65 -21.65 -2.28
CA GLU A 51 8.17 -21.27 -0.95
C GLU A 51 9.61 -20.74 -1.02
N THR A 52 10.42 -21.30 -1.93
CA THR A 52 11.79 -20.83 -2.16
C THR A 52 11.81 -19.41 -2.72
N ALA A 53 10.93 -19.11 -3.68
CA ALA A 53 10.83 -17.77 -4.25
C ALA A 53 10.33 -16.76 -3.21
N VAL A 54 9.32 -17.11 -2.41
CA VAL A 54 8.84 -16.27 -1.31
C VAL A 54 9.98 -15.94 -0.36
N ARG A 55 10.76 -16.94 0.06
CA ARG A 55 11.88 -16.74 0.99
C ARG A 55 12.94 -15.78 0.43
N ILE A 56 13.27 -15.89 -0.85
CA ILE A 56 14.33 -15.07 -1.48
C ILE A 56 13.85 -13.64 -1.80
N LEU A 57 12.54 -13.45 -2.04
CA LEU A 57 11.97 -12.17 -2.48
C LEU A 57 11.37 -11.34 -1.34
N CYS A 58 10.92 -11.97 -0.25
CA CYS A 58 10.41 -11.26 0.93
C CYS A 58 11.54 -10.75 1.83
N VAL A 59 11.28 -9.71 2.60
CA VAL A 59 12.22 -9.22 3.61
C VAL A 59 12.08 -10.07 4.86
N THR A 60 13.16 -10.76 5.23
CA THR A 60 13.34 -11.39 6.53
C THR A 60 14.35 -10.57 7.34
N PRO A 61 13.98 -9.99 8.49
CA PRO A 61 14.85 -9.06 9.23
C PRO A 61 16.24 -9.60 9.56
N GLY A 62 16.38 -10.90 9.83
CA GLY A 62 17.66 -11.54 10.12
C GLY A 62 18.56 -11.80 8.90
N PHE A 63 18.02 -11.76 7.67
CA PHE A 63 18.79 -12.05 6.45
C PHE A 63 19.24 -10.79 5.69
N ILE A 64 18.60 -9.65 5.95
CA ILE A 64 19.04 -8.37 5.36
C ILE A 64 20.32 -7.84 6.01
N ILE A 65 20.56 -8.19 7.28
CA ILE A 65 21.75 -7.85 8.06
C ILE A 65 22.90 -8.87 7.82
N PRO A 66 24.15 -8.57 8.22
CA PRO A 66 25.25 -9.52 8.13
C PRO A 66 24.89 -10.86 8.82
N PRO A 67 25.32 -12.01 8.27
CA PRO A 67 26.28 -12.19 7.18
C PRO A 67 25.67 -12.33 5.77
N ASN A 68 24.34 -12.43 5.64
CA ASN A 68 23.70 -12.80 4.37
C ASN A 68 23.54 -11.62 3.40
N PHE A 69 23.31 -10.39 3.92
CA PHE A 69 23.16 -9.17 3.12
C PHE A 69 22.14 -9.27 1.96
N TRP A 70 20.95 -9.76 2.24
CA TRP A 70 19.87 -9.86 1.24
C TRP A 70 19.22 -8.51 0.94
N VAL A 71 20.00 -7.50 0.55
CA VAL A 71 19.58 -6.09 0.37
C VAL A 71 18.55 -5.94 -0.75
N TRP A 72 18.57 -6.82 -1.76
CA TRP A 72 17.58 -6.80 -2.85
C TRP A 72 16.15 -7.00 -2.33
N THR A 73 15.97 -7.67 -1.19
CA THR A 73 14.64 -7.92 -0.59
C THR A 73 13.92 -6.61 -0.27
N ALA A 74 14.66 -5.56 0.09
CA ALA A 74 14.10 -4.22 0.32
C ALA A 74 13.37 -3.65 -0.91
N PHE A 75 13.73 -4.07 -2.11
CA PHE A 75 13.11 -3.64 -3.35
C PHE A 75 12.11 -4.65 -3.91
N THR A 76 12.30 -5.95 -3.67
CA THR A 76 11.45 -7.00 -4.23
C THR A 76 10.21 -7.30 -3.38
N HIS A 77 10.24 -7.03 -2.08
CA HIS A 77 9.16 -7.43 -1.16
C HIS A 77 7.81 -6.83 -1.49
N CYS A 78 7.78 -5.60 -2.02
CA CYS A 78 6.54 -4.89 -2.30
C CYS A 78 5.75 -5.60 -3.41
N TYR A 79 6.42 -6.14 -4.43
CA TYR A 79 5.74 -6.80 -5.55
C TYR A 79 5.15 -8.19 -5.20
N LEU A 80 5.57 -8.78 -4.07
CA LEU A 80 5.18 -10.14 -3.69
C LEU A 80 3.87 -10.11 -2.90
N GLU A 81 2.83 -10.72 -3.47
CA GLU A 81 1.57 -10.99 -2.78
C GLU A 81 1.23 -12.48 -2.77
N THR A 82 0.63 -12.95 -1.68
CA THR A 82 0.27 -14.38 -1.53
C THR A 82 -1.21 -14.67 -1.73
N ARG A 83 -2.07 -13.64 -1.63
CA ARG A 83 -3.53 -13.79 -1.76
C ARG A 83 -4.01 -12.97 -2.93
N ILE A 84 -4.83 -13.58 -3.79
CA ILE A 84 -5.35 -12.93 -5.00
C ILE A 84 -6.10 -11.63 -4.69
N TRP A 85 -6.85 -11.58 -3.57
CA TRP A 85 -7.57 -10.37 -3.18
C TRP A 85 -6.64 -9.21 -2.80
N LEU A 86 -5.46 -9.50 -2.24
CA LEU A 86 -4.46 -8.46 -1.95
C LEU A 86 -3.81 -7.97 -3.23
N LEU A 87 -3.48 -8.87 -4.17
CA LEU A 87 -3.03 -8.48 -5.51
C LEU A 87 -4.03 -7.56 -6.21
N LEU A 88 -5.34 -7.84 -6.10
CA LEU A 88 -6.37 -6.97 -6.67
C LEU A 88 -6.39 -5.59 -6.00
N VAL A 89 -6.26 -5.53 -4.67
CA VAL A 89 -6.15 -4.26 -3.93
C VAL A 89 -4.91 -3.48 -4.38
N ASP A 90 -3.79 -4.15 -4.61
CA ASP A 90 -2.56 -3.53 -5.08
C ASP A 90 -2.68 -2.97 -6.49
N ILE A 91 -3.25 -3.74 -7.42
CA ILE A 91 -3.51 -3.27 -8.80
C ILE A 91 -4.44 -2.06 -8.79
N ILE A 92 -5.49 -2.07 -7.96
CA ILE A 92 -6.40 -0.93 -7.81
C ILE A 92 -5.65 0.27 -7.23
N THR A 93 -4.83 0.06 -6.20
CA THR A 93 -4.07 1.12 -5.53
C THR A 93 -3.08 1.78 -6.46
N VAL A 94 -2.29 0.99 -7.21
CA VAL A 94 -1.34 1.50 -8.21
C VAL A 94 -2.08 2.17 -9.37
N GLY A 95 -3.22 1.63 -9.81
CA GLY A 95 -4.07 2.26 -10.83
C GLY A 95 -4.66 3.60 -10.39
N LEU A 96 -5.12 3.70 -9.14
CA LEU A 96 -5.59 4.95 -8.54
C LEU A 96 -4.46 5.97 -8.42
N CYS A 97 -3.27 5.52 -8.01
CA CYS A 97 -2.07 6.34 -7.98
C CYS A 97 -1.75 6.89 -9.38
N GLY A 98 -1.71 6.04 -10.41
CA GLY A 98 -1.49 6.46 -11.79
C GLY A 98 -2.52 7.45 -12.32
N LYS A 99 -3.79 7.32 -11.91
CA LYS A 99 -4.85 8.22 -12.37
C LYS A 99 -4.87 9.56 -11.64
N LEU A 100 -4.52 9.57 -10.35
CA LEU A 100 -4.64 10.75 -9.49
C LEU A 100 -3.32 11.49 -9.32
N LEU A 101 -2.24 10.78 -9.04
CA LEU A 101 -0.94 11.36 -8.70
C LEU A 101 -0.11 11.63 -9.95
N GLU A 102 -0.09 10.71 -10.92
CA GLU A 102 0.75 10.87 -12.12
C GLU A 102 0.48 12.15 -12.91
N PRO A 103 -0.77 12.59 -13.16
CA PRO A 103 -1.02 13.83 -13.88
C PRO A 103 -0.61 15.08 -13.10
N LEU A 104 -0.53 14.98 -11.77
CA LEU A 104 -0.18 16.10 -10.88
C LEU A 104 1.33 16.19 -10.65
N TRP A 105 2.01 15.06 -10.50
CA TRP A 105 3.43 14.99 -10.12
C TRP A 105 4.35 14.65 -11.30
N GLY A 106 3.79 14.04 -12.35
CA GLY A 106 4.55 13.40 -13.42
C GLY A 106 4.94 11.95 -13.10
N ALA A 107 5.21 11.18 -14.15
CA ALA A 107 5.54 9.75 -14.06
C ALA A 107 6.82 9.47 -13.25
N MET A 108 7.84 10.30 -13.40
CA MET A 108 9.11 10.12 -12.69
C MET A 108 8.94 10.33 -11.18
N GLU A 109 8.23 11.37 -10.77
CA GLU A 109 8.06 11.66 -9.35
C GLU A 109 7.13 10.65 -8.68
N MET A 110 6.10 10.17 -9.39
CA MET A 110 5.29 9.03 -8.95
C MET A 110 6.15 7.77 -8.73
N LEU A 111 7.08 7.48 -9.63
CA LEU A 111 7.99 6.33 -9.50
C LEU A 111 8.98 6.52 -8.35
N THR A 112 9.53 7.73 -8.17
CA THR A 112 10.36 8.10 -7.02
C THR A 112 9.61 7.88 -5.72
N PHE A 113 8.36 8.34 -5.63
CA PHE A 113 7.50 8.13 -4.48
C PHE A 113 7.28 6.64 -4.20
N PHE A 114 6.95 5.85 -5.23
CA PHE A 114 6.79 4.39 -5.11
C PHE A 114 8.05 3.71 -4.56
N ALA A 115 9.23 4.01 -5.14
CA ALA A 115 10.48 3.40 -4.75
C ALA A 115 10.91 3.81 -3.34
N LEU A 116 10.83 5.11 -3.03
CA LEU A 116 11.25 5.67 -1.73
C LEU A 116 10.40 5.13 -0.59
N VAL A 117 9.07 5.17 -0.74
CA VAL A 117 8.14 4.69 0.30
C VAL A 117 8.36 3.20 0.56
N ASN A 118 8.38 2.35 -0.47
CA ASN A 118 8.54 0.91 -0.28
C ASN A 118 9.91 0.56 0.34
N THR A 119 10.98 1.22 -0.10
CA THR A 119 12.32 1.02 0.50
C THR A 119 12.33 1.44 1.97
N SER A 120 11.69 2.57 2.30
CA SER A 120 11.58 3.05 3.67
C SER A 120 10.69 2.13 4.54
N VAL A 121 9.62 1.57 3.98
CA VAL A 121 8.77 0.56 4.65
C VAL A 121 9.57 -0.67 5.00
N ALA A 122 10.38 -1.21 4.08
CA ALA A 122 11.27 -2.33 4.37
C ALA A 122 12.23 -1.99 5.51
N PHE A 123 12.93 -0.85 5.41
CA PHE A 123 13.91 -0.42 6.40
C PHE A 123 13.29 -0.22 7.79
N LEU A 124 12.22 0.55 7.90
CA LEU A 124 11.55 0.84 9.18
C LEU A 124 10.92 -0.42 9.79
N SER A 125 10.37 -1.31 8.96
CA SER A 125 9.83 -2.59 9.45
C SER A 125 10.92 -3.49 10.00
N VAL A 126 12.07 -3.59 9.32
CA VAL A 126 13.24 -4.33 9.81
C VAL A 126 13.74 -3.74 11.13
N MET A 127 13.89 -2.43 11.22
CA MET A 127 14.28 -1.74 12.45
C MET A 127 13.32 -2.06 13.60
N PHE A 128 12.01 -2.02 13.34
CA PHE A 128 11.00 -2.38 14.33
C PHE A 128 11.18 -3.81 14.85
N TYR A 129 11.33 -4.80 13.96
CA TYR A 129 11.49 -6.19 14.37
C TYR A 129 12.82 -6.47 15.07
N ILE A 130 13.89 -5.72 14.75
CA ILE A 130 15.16 -5.78 15.50
C ILE A 130 14.94 -5.27 16.92
N VAL A 131 14.25 -4.14 17.11
CA VAL A 131 13.94 -3.60 18.45
C VAL A 131 13.09 -4.59 19.25
N ILE A 132 12.05 -5.16 18.64
CA ILE A 132 11.22 -6.18 19.30
C ILE A 132 12.04 -7.41 19.67
N PHE A 133 12.94 -7.87 18.80
CA PHE A 133 13.87 -8.95 19.10
C PHE A 133 14.76 -8.61 20.30
N THR A 134 15.35 -7.41 20.35
CA THR A 134 16.21 -6.99 21.47
C THR A 134 15.45 -6.99 22.80
N ILE A 135 14.18 -6.60 22.80
CA ILE A 135 13.35 -6.56 24.02
C ILE A 135 12.89 -7.97 24.43
N THR A 136 12.46 -8.79 23.48
CA THR A 136 11.85 -10.11 23.76
C THR A 136 12.86 -11.25 23.82
N SER A 137 14.06 -11.05 23.26
CA SER A 137 15.09 -12.08 23.02
C SER A 137 14.59 -13.29 22.22
N ASP A 138 13.51 -13.13 21.45
CA ASP A 138 12.88 -14.22 20.71
C ASP A 138 13.31 -14.22 19.23
N PRO A 139 14.10 -15.22 18.78
CA PRO A 139 14.65 -15.25 17.42
C PRO A 139 13.60 -15.37 16.32
N ARG A 140 12.35 -15.71 16.65
CA ARG A 140 11.24 -15.79 15.69
C ARG A 140 10.99 -14.44 15.00
N TYR A 141 11.20 -13.32 15.69
CA TYR A 141 11.04 -11.99 15.10
C TYR A 141 12.07 -11.67 14.01
N LEU A 142 13.24 -12.30 14.06
CA LEU A 142 14.28 -12.10 13.04
C LEU A 142 14.17 -13.07 11.87
N PHE A 143 13.88 -14.36 12.15
CA PHE A 143 14.02 -15.42 11.14
C PHE A 143 12.71 -16.01 10.64
N SER A 144 11.60 -15.84 11.37
CA SER A 144 10.29 -16.37 10.99
C SER A 144 9.35 -15.31 10.42
N VAL A 145 9.60 -14.03 10.70
CA VAL A 145 8.83 -12.92 10.15
C VAL A 145 9.20 -12.70 8.69
N GLN A 146 8.18 -12.65 7.83
CA GLN A 146 8.28 -12.35 6.42
C GLN A 146 7.48 -11.08 6.12
N ILE A 147 8.18 -10.04 5.68
CA ILE A 147 7.60 -8.75 5.30
C ILE A 147 7.51 -8.71 3.78
N TYR A 148 6.31 -8.55 3.25
CA TYR A 148 6.03 -8.44 1.82
C TYR A 148 4.65 -7.80 1.59
N GLY A 149 4.39 -7.44 0.34
CA GLY A 149 3.14 -6.84 -0.10
C GLY A 149 3.16 -5.31 -0.10
N LEU A 150 2.12 -4.72 -0.67
CA LEU A 150 2.03 -3.27 -0.89
C LEU A 150 1.32 -2.52 0.24
N ALA A 151 1.13 -3.14 1.40
CA ALA A 151 0.36 -2.56 2.51
C ALA A 151 0.88 -1.17 2.96
N GLY A 152 2.21 -1.00 3.03
CA GLY A 152 2.82 0.30 3.33
C GLY A 152 2.59 1.34 2.23
N TYR A 153 2.62 0.91 0.96
CA TYR A 153 2.30 1.80 -0.16
C TYR A 153 0.82 2.17 -0.21
N CYS A 154 -0.09 1.26 0.16
CA CYS A 154 -1.51 1.56 0.33
C CYS A 154 -1.73 2.67 1.35
N ALA A 155 -1.00 2.63 2.48
CA ALA A 155 -1.00 3.72 3.45
C ALA A 155 -0.51 5.02 2.82
N ALA A 156 0.59 4.97 2.06
CA ALA A 156 1.16 6.14 1.40
C ALA A 156 0.23 6.78 0.38
N VAL A 157 -0.46 5.98 -0.44
CA VAL A 157 -1.46 6.49 -1.38
C VAL A 157 -2.63 7.12 -0.63
N SER A 158 -3.04 6.57 0.52
CA SER A 158 -4.08 7.20 1.34
C SER A 158 -3.67 8.58 1.88
N VAL A 159 -2.39 8.76 2.25
CA VAL A 159 -1.84 10.05 2.68
C VAL A 159 -1.75 11.03 1.52
N ALA A 160 -1.32 10.58 0.33
CA ALA A 160 -1.29 11.42 -0.86
C ALA A 160 -2.71 11.87 -1.29
N VAL A 161 -3.70 10.98 -1.19
CA VAL A 161 -5.11 11.33 -1.44
C VAL A 161 -5.62 12.33 -0.39
N LYS A 162 -5.21 12.19 0.88
CA LYS A 162 -5.47 13.21 1.92
C LYS A 162 -4.89 14.57 1.53
N GLN A 163 -3.68 14.63 0.96
CA GLN A 163 -3.04 15.87 0.53
C GLN A 163 -3.80 16.53 -0.63
N ILE A 164 -4.19 15.75 -1.65
CA ILE A 164 -4.82 16.28 -2.88
C ILE A 164 -6.28 16.70 -2.64
N MET A 165 -7.05 15.90 -1.89
CA MET A 165 -8.48 16.10 -1.71
C MET A 165 -8.93 15.77 -0.27
N PRO A 166 -8.48 16.56 0.73
CA PRO A 166 -8.73 16.28 2.16
C PRO A 166 -10.22 16.32 2.54
N ASP A 167 -11.01 17.14 1.84
CA ASP A 167 -12.41 17.42 2.16
C ASP A 167 -13.43 16.54 1.43
N HIS A 168 -12.96 15.67 0.53
CA HIS A 168 -13.84 14.75 -0.16
C HIS A 168 -14.48 13.77 0.84
N VAL A 169 -15.81 13.72 0.84
CA VAL A 169 -16.60 12.87 1.74
C VAL A 169 -16.76 11.50 1.09
N LEU A 170 -16.17 10.47 1.70
CA LEU A 170 -16.27 9.10 1.21
C LEU A 170 -17.55 8.41 1.67
N LEU A 171 -17.88 8.58 2.95
CA LEU A 171 -19.00 7.90 3.59
C LEU A 171 -19.74 8.89 4.48
N SER A 172 -21.05 9.00 4.27
CA SER A 172 -21.94 9.72 5.18
C SER A 172 -22.63 8.69 6.06
N LEU A 173 -22.17 8.54 7.30
CA LEU A 173 -22.81 7.70 8.30
C LEU A 173 -23.77 8.54 9.16
N PRO A 174 -24.75 7.91 9.83
CA PRO A 174 -25.64 8.59 10.78
C PRO A 174 -24.89 9.32 11.91
N CYS A 175 -23.69 8.85 12.26
CA CYS A 175 -22.83 9.42 13.31
C CYS A 175 -21.80 10.46 12.80
N GLY A 176 -21.77 10.77 11.50
CA GLY A 176 -20.87 11.77 10.94
C GLY A 176 -20.39 11.47 9.52
N LYS A 177 -19.66 12.42 8.94
CA LYS A 177 -19.07 12.30 7.59
C LYS A 177 -17.61 11.91 7.68
N ILE A 178 -17.26 10.74 7.13
CA ILE A 178 -15.87 10.32 6.96
C ILE A 178 -15.32 11.00 5.71
N ARG A 179 -14.28 11.81 5.93
CA ARG A 179 -13.53 12.51 4.88
C ARG A 179 -12.17 11.86 4.68
N ASN A 180 -11.57 12.07 3.51
CA ASN A 180 -10.24 11.58 3.16
C ASN A 180 -9.17 11.90 4.21
N ARG A 181 -9.26 13.06 4.87
CA ARG A 181 -8.36 13.44 5.97
C ARG A 181 -8.24 12.40 7.10
N ASN A 182 -9.30 11.65 7.36
CA ASN A 182 -9.36 10.68 8.45
C ASN A 182 -8.98 9.26 7.99
N VAL A 183 -8.93 9.00 6.68
CA VAL A 183 -8.78 7.66 6.12
C VAL A 183 -7.47 6.98 6.55
N PRO A 184 -6.29 7.61 6.45
CA PRO A 184 -5.04 6.96 6.83
C PRO A 184 -5.07 6.45 8.29
N LEU A 185 -5.59 7.29 9.21
CA LEU A 185 -5.67 6.94 10.62
C LEU A 185 -6.75 5.90 10.92
N ILE A 186 -7.93 6.00 10.29
CA ILE A 186 -9.00 5.01 10.48
C ILE A 186 -8.53 3.62 10.02
N VAL A 187 -7.86 3.53 8.86
CA VAL A 187 -7.35 2.26 8.35
C VAL A 187 -6.24 1.71 9.24
N LEU A 188 -5.33 2.57 9.72
CA LEU A 188 -4.30 2.17 10.67
C LEU A 188 -4.90 1.61 11.96
N LEU A 189 -5.84 2.33 12.59
CA LEU A 189 -6.51 1.88 13.82
C LEU A 189 -7.27 0.57 13.58
N THR A 190 -7.95 0.45 12.45
CA THR A 190 -8.63 -0.79 12.05
C THR A 190 -7.63 -1.94 11.94
N SER A 191 -6.46 -1.71 11.35
CA SER A 191 -5.42 -2.75 11.24
C SER A 191 -4.90 -3.20 12.61
N ILE A 192 -4.68 -2.26 13.54
CA ILE A 192 -4.24 -2.57 14.90
C ILE A 192 -5.29 -3.39 15.67
N ILE A 193 -6.58 -3.13 15.44
CA ILE A 193 -7.68 -3.89 16.07
C ILE A 193 -7.85 -5.28 15.42
N LEU A 194 -7.72 -5.37 14.10
CA LEU A 194 -7.90 -6.64 13.36
C LEU A 194 -6.75 -7.63 13.58
N TRP A 195 -5.56 -7.15 13.91
CA TRP A 195 -4.38 -7.99 14.18
C TRP A 195 -4.58 -8.97 15.37
N PRO A 196 -4.94 -8.53 16.59
CA PRO A 196 -5.15 -9.45 17.72
C PRO A 196 -6.34 -10.40 17.52
N ILE A 197 -7.30 -10.04 16.66
CA ILE A 197 -8.43 -10.90 16.28
C ILE A 197 -7.97 -12.03 15.32
N GLY A 198 -6.77 -11.93 14.75
CA GLY A 198 -6.21 -12.91 13.83
C GLY A 198 -6.71 -12.78 12.39
N VAL A 199 -7.38 -11.67 12.05
CA VAL A 199 -7.87 -11.40 10.68
C VAL A 199 -6.73 -11.01 9.76
N ILE A 200 -5.75 -10.26 10.29
CA ILE A 200 -4.57 -9.81 9.53
C ILE A 200 -3.27 -10.22 10.24
N LYS A 201 -2.19 -10.35 9.46
CA LYS A 201 -0.86 -10.64 10.03
C LYS A 201 -0.32 -9.42 10.78
N GLY A 202 0.49 -9.66 11.81
CA GLY A 202 1.11 -8.59 12.61
C GLY A 202 2.07 -7.69 11.82
N THR A 203 2.50 -8.10 10.62
CA THR A 203 3.30 -7.27 9.72
C THR A 203 2.52 -6.11 9.12
N TYR A 204 1.20 -6.26 8.89
CA TYR A 204 0.39 -5.24 8.22
C TYR A 204 0.32 -3.92 8.99
N PRO A 205 0.00 -3.87 10.30
CA PRO A 205 0.00 -2.61 11.04
C PRO A 205 1.36 -1.90 11.04
N ILE A 206 2.45 -2.68 11.10
CA ILE A 206 3.82 -2.13 11.09
C ILE A 206 4.16 -1.53 9.73
N MET A 207 3.93 -2.28 8.64
CA MET A 207 4.13 -1.79 7.28
C MET A 207 3.28 -0.57 6.98
N PHE A 208 2.01 -0.59 7.41
CA PHE A 208 1.08 0.52 7.21
C PHE A 208 1.53 1.77 7.97
N THR A 209 1.97 1.62 9.23
CA THR A 209 2.54 2.73 10.02
C THR A 209 3.79 3.29 9.36
N ALA A 210 4.72 2.42 8.94
CA ALA A 210 5.94 2.83 8.25
C ALA A 210 5.63 3.60 6.96
N GLY A 211 4.69 3.10 6.15
CA GLY A 211 4.27 3.74 4.92
C GLY A 211 3.58 5.08 5.13
N LEU A 212 2.73 5.18 6.16
CA LEU A 212 2.09 6.44 6.57
C LEU A 212 3.13 7.48 6.98
N LEU A 213 4.09 7.11 7.84
CA LEU A 213 5.14 8.02 8.30
C LEU A 213 6.07 8.44 7.15
N SER A 214 6.58 7.49 6.37
CA SER A 214 7.50 7.77 5.26
C SER A 214 6.86 8.63 4.19
N SER A 215 5.60 8.36 3.82
CA SER A 215 4.88 9.18 2.85
C SER A 215 4.58 10.57 3.38
N TRP A 216 4.15 10.71 4.63
CA TRP A 216 3.91 12.03 5.23
C TRP A 216 5.19 12.86 5.26
N VAL A 217 6.32 12.29 5.70
CA VAL A 217 7.62 12.98 5.71
C VAL A 217 8.02 13.40 4.30
N TYR A 218 7.90 12.50 3.31
CA TYR A 218 8.26 12.82 1.94
C TYR A 218 7.39 13.93 1.36
N LEU A 219 6.07 13.82 1.49
CA LEU A 219 5.12 14.80 0.94
C LEU A 219 5.21 16.15 1.66
N ARG A 220 5.50 16.15 2.97
CA ARG A 220 5.63 17.38 3.76
C ARG A 220 6.91 18.15 3.42
N PHE A 221 8.04 17.47 3.19
CA PHE A 221 9.35 18.13 3.15
C PHE A 221 10.15 17.95 1.84
N TYR A 222 9.95 16.85 1.11
CA TYR A 222 10.86 16.43 0.03
C TYR A 222 10.22 16.37 -1.35
N GLN A 223 8.88 16.34 -1.45
CA GLN A 223 8.19 16.25 -2.73
C GLN A 223 8.58 17.40 -3.66
N HIS A 224 9.10 17.08 -4.84
CA HIS A 224 9.45 18.09 -5.82
C HIS A 224 8.22 18.51 -6.62
N HIS A 225 7.98 19.82 -6.70
CA HIS A 225 6.92 20.39 -7.53
C HIS A 225 7.53 21.06 -8.76
N SER A 226 6.80 21.05 -9.88
CA SER A 226 7.26 21.63 -11.15
C SER A 226 7.50 23.15 -11.10
N ASN A 227 6.98 23.82 -10.08
CA ASN A 227 7.17 25.24 -9.78
C ASN A 227 8.49 25.53 -9.02
N GLY A 228 9.30 24.51 -8.70
CA GLY A 228 10.55 24.62 -7.95
C GLY A 228 10.40 24.62 -6.43
N THR A 229 9.19 24.50 -5.89
CA THR A 229 8.98 24.38 -4.43
C THR A 229 9.10 22.93 -3.97
N ALA A 230 9.60 22.72 -2.75
CA ALA A 230 9.71 21.39 -2.15
C ALA A 230 8.71 21.23 -1.00
N GLY A 231 7.99 20.10 -0.99
CA GLY A 231 7.02 19.74 0.04
C GLY A 231 5.74 20.57 0.05
N ASP A 232 4.80 20.17 0.91
CA ASP A 232 3.56 20.89 1.19
C ASP A 232 3.63 21.54 2.57
N ILE A 233 3.83 22.86 2.64
CA ILE A 233 3.97 23.62 3.89
C ILE A 233 2.60 23.97 4.50
N ALA A 234 1.47 23.70 3.84
CA ALA A 234 0.15 24.12 4.29
C ALA A 234 -0.18 23.63 5.70
N ASP A 235 -0.71 24.51 6.56
CA ASP A 235 -1.05 24.18 7.95
C ASP A 235 -2.09 23.05 8.07
N GLY A 236 -2.89 22.84 7.02
CA GLY A 236 -3.89 21.77 6.95
C GLY A 236 -3.32 20.37 6.67
N PHE A 237 -2.06 20.25 6.25
CA PHE A 237 -1.40 18.98 5.94
C PHE A 237 -0.60 18.44 7.13
N THR A 238 -1.31 18.13 8.21
CA THR A 238 -0.76 17.49 9.42
C THR A 238 -0.80 15.97 9.33
N LEU A 239 0.05 15.30 10.10
CA LEU A 239 0.08 13.84 10.21
C LEU A 239 -1.27 13.27 10.67
N ALA A 240 -1.97 14.01 11.55
CA ALA A 240 -3.32 13.76 12.01
C ALA A 240 -4.19 14.98 11.73
#